data_AF-A0A1I3G6N2-F1
#
_entry.id   AF-A0A1I3G6N2-F1
#
_cell.length_a   1.000
_cell.length_b   1.000
_cell.length_c   1.000
_cell.angle_alpha   90.00
_cell.angle_beta   90.00
_cell.angle_gamma   90.00
#
_symmetry.space_group_name_H-M   'P 1'
#
loop_
_entity.id
_entity.type
_entity.pdbx_description
1 polymer ?
#
loop_
_entity_poly.entity_id
_entity_poly.type
_entity_poly.pdbx_seq_one_letter_code
_entity_poly.pdbx_strand_id
1 'polypeptide(L)'
;MRINKEKRIGQVLFIVEGSSTEFNYLYKIFCGLLGYSYVAKKRNTPDYYVKDSDPYSRVAVVNTRESNIRDISENPKYLDEVFDVLRERYHFPVEQSAIYYLFDRDPESNTNIELIEKYIKILANPYDNEDGEQAGQLLLSYPSIESFIVSNFIDETINLYFGLGKEVKNYIGKNKQIQLNKISDKTLIKAAYEFMNYLTAEEITWDIDDFAPASFAVFTKQEANYLLGGGFRLFSMLTLALFQMGILELDK
;
A
#
# COMPACT_ATOMS: atom_id res chain seq x y z
N MET A 1 3.44 -17.25 -11.72
CA MET A 1 2.78 -16.67 -10.54
C MET A 1 1.29 -16.72 -10.78
N ARG A 2 0.48 -16.89 -9.74
CA ARG A 2 -0.99 -16.94 -9.87
C ARG A 2 -1.71 -16.07 -8.84
N ILE A 3 -2.95 -15.70 -9.15
CA ILE A 3 -3.89 -15.09 -8.21
C ILE A 3 -4.73 -16.20 -7.57
N ASN A 4 -4.71 -16.29 -6.25
CA ASN A 4 -5.59 -17.17 -5.48
C ASN A 4 -6.86 -16.43 -5.08
N LYS A 5 -7.91 -16.53 -5.91
CA LYS A 5 -9.21 -15.88 -5.66
C LYS A 5 -10.01 -16.50 -4.52
N GLU A 6 -9.70 -17.74 -4.16
CA GLU A 6 -10.36 -18.45 -3.06
C GLU A 6 -9.66 -18.20 -1.71
N LYS A 7 -8.61 -17.37 -1.70
CA LYS A 7 -7.85 -17.07 -0.49
C LYS A 7 -8.71 -16.28 0.48
N ARG A 8 -9.04 -16.91 1.61
CA ARG A 8 -9.61 -16.20 2.76
C ARG A 8 -8.50 -15.44 3.48
N ILE A 9 -8.58 -14.12 3.43
CA ILE A 9 -7.57 -13.23 4.02
C ILE A 9 -7.91 -12.81 5.45
N GLY A 10 -9.08 -13.20 5.97
CA GLY A 10 -9.52 -12.78 7.29
C GLY A 10 -9.89 -11.30 7.29
N GLN A 11 -9.32 -10.54 8.21
CA GLN A 11 -9.60 -9.11 8.40
C GLN A 11 -8.33 -8.33 8.06
N VAL A 12 -8.45 -7.33 7.18
CA VAL A 12 -7.32 -6.50 6.75
C VAL A 12 -7.71 -5.03 6.82
N LEU A 13 -6.88 -4.23 7.46
CA LEU A 13 -7.06 -2.79 7.61
C LEU A 13 -5.95 -2.06 6.84
N PHE A 14 -6.33 -1.25 5.87
CA PHE A 14 -5.45 -0.27 5.25
C PHE A 14 -5.68 1.10 5.87
N ILE A 15 -4.60 1.72 6.34
CA ILE A 15 -4.55 3.12 6.78
C ILE A 15 -3.77 3.87 5.71
N VAL A 16 -4.43 4.80 5.02
CA VAL A 16 -3.88 5.46 3.83
C VAL A 16 -3.69 6.97 4.04
N GLU A 17 -2.83 7.59 3.25
CA GLU A 17 -2.57 9.04 3.32
C GLU A 17 -3.71 9.87 2.69
N GLY A 18 -4.10 9.51 1.47
CA GLY A 18 -5.06 10.24 0.65
C GLY A 18 -6.53 9.95 0.96
N SER A 19 -7.43 10.54 0.17
CA SER A 19 -8.89 10.41 0.32
C SER A 19 -9.60 9.90 -0.94
N SER A 20 -8.86 9.57 -2.00
CA SER A 20 -9.47 9.25 -3.30
C SER A 20 -8.76 8.10 -4.01
N THR A 21 -7.50 8.32 -4.40
CA THR A 21 -6.75 7.39 -5.25
C THR A 21 -6.65 6.00 -4.62
N GLU A 22 -6.16 5.92 -3.39
CA GLU A 22 -5.95 4.70 -2.62
C GLU A 22 -7.26 3.95 -2.42
N PHE A 23 -8.31 4.65 -1.99
CA PHE A 23 -9.65 4.09 -1.82
C PHE A 23 -10.20 3.46 -3.10
N ASN A 24 -10.02 4.12 -4.25
CA ASN A 24 -10.51 3.61 -5.52
C ASN A 24 -9.73 2.36 -5.98
N TYR A 25 -8.41 2.33 -5.74
CA TYR A 25 -7.55 1.22 -6.13
C TYR A 25 -7.81 -0.01 -5.25
N LEU A 26 -7.82 0.19 -3.94
CA LEU A 26 -8.11 -0.87 -2.96
C LEU A 26 -9.52 -1.43 -3.19
N TYR A 27 -10.53 -0.57 -3.42
CA TYR A 27 -11.88 -1.04 -3.77
C TYR A 27 -11.89 -1.86 -5.06
N LYS A 28 -11.22 -1.41 -6.13
CA LYS A 28 -11.16 -2.13 -7.40
C LYS A 28 -10.52 -3.51 -7.26
N ILE A 29 -9.46 -3.64 -6.46
CA ILE A 29 -8.74 -4.90 -6.25
C ILE A 29 -9.56 -5.82 -5.33
N PHE A 30 -9.77 -5.42 -4.08
CA PHE A 30 -10.32 -6.31 -3.06
C PHE A 30 -11.81 -6.57 -3.26
N CYS A 31 -12.58 -5.53 -3.57
CA CYS A 31 -14.03 -5.69 -3.73
C CYS A 31 -14.44 -5.96 -5.19
N GLY A 32 -13.80 -5.28 -6.13
CA GLY A 32 -14.15 -5.36 -7.56
C GLY A 32 -13.65 -6.62 -8.25
N LEU A 33 -12.42 -7.06 -7.96
CA LEU A 33 -11.79 -8.20 -8.61
C LEU A 33 -11.85 -9.48 -7.77
N LEU A 34 -11.60 -9.37 -6.46
CA LEU A 34 -11.54 -10.50 -5.54
C LEU A 34 -12.87 -10.80 -4.83
N GLY A 35 -13.83 -9.87 -4.87
CA GLY A 35 -15.17 -10.08 -4.31
C GLY A 35 -15.25 -10.03 -2.78
N TYR A 36 -14.22 -9.50 -2.11
CA TYR A 36 -14.19 -9.38 -0.66
C TYR A 36 -15.15 -8.29 -0.16
N SER A 37 -15.56 -8.42 1.10
CA SER A 37 -16.29 -7.34 1.77
C SER A 37 -15.40 -6.14 1.99
N TYR A 38 -15.98 -4.95 1.93
CA TYR A 38 -15.25 -3.69 1.94
C TYR A 38 -15.94 -2.65 2.80
N VAL A 39 -15.19 -2.02 3.70
CA VAL A 39 -15.62 -0.91 4.55
C VAL A 39 -14.67 0.25 4.32
N ALA A 40 -15.18 1.45 4.04
CA ALA A 40 -14.33 2.63 3.82
C ALA A 40 -14.80 3.84 4.59
N LYS A 41 -13.87 4.49 5.31
CA LYS A 41 -14.06 5.79 5.96
C LYS A 41 -13.05 6.80 5.48
N LYS A 42 -13.54 7.88 4.89
CA LYS A 42 -12.71 9.05 4.57
C LYS A 42 -12.87 10.06 5.70
N ARG A 43 -11.78 10.75 6.06
CA ARG A 43 -11.75 11.79 7.11
C ARG A 43 -12.79 12.90 6.96
N ASN A 44 -13.16 13.23 5.71
CA ASN A 44 -14.09 14.31 5.39
C ASN A 44 -15.50 13.82 4.98
N THR A 45 -15.80 12.53 5.12
CA THR A 45 -17.16 12.02 4.90
C THR A 45 -17.77 11.58 6.22
N PRO A 46 -19.01 11.98 6.55
CA PRO A 46 -19.63 11.57 7.81
C PRO A 46 -19.88 10.06 7.82
N ASP A 47 -20.30 9.52 6.68
CA ASP A 47 -20.70 8.13 6.54
C ASP A 47 -19.56 7.24 6.03
N TYR A 48 -19.65 5.96 6.38
CA TYR A 48 -18.83 4.91 5.80
C TYR A 48 -19.52 4.37 4.56
N TYR A 49 -18.72 3.98 3.57
CA TYR A 49 -19.17 3.10 2.51
C TYR A 49 -19.00 1.65 2.96
N VAL A 50 -20.03 0.82 2.80
CA VAL A 50 -19.99 -0.60 3.14
C VAL A 50 -20.50 -1.42 1.96
N LYS A 51 -19.79 -2.50 1.66
CA LYS A 51 -20.23 -3.55 0.75
C LYS A 51 -19.93 -4.91 1.38
N ASP A 52 -20.98 -5.61 1.76
CA ASP A 52 -20.89 -6.95 2.33
C ASP A 52 -21.02 -7.98 1.22
N SER A 53 -20.02 -8.84 1.06
CA SER A 53 -19.96 -9.84 -0.01
C SER A 53 -19.40 -11.18 0.49
N ASP A 54 -18.21 -11.16 1.11
CA ASP A 54 -17.61 -12.32 1.77
C ASP A 54 -17.36 -12.00 3.26
N PRO A 55 -18.05 -12.65 4.22
CA PRO A 55 -17.85 -12.39 5.64
C PRO A 55 -16.49 -12.89 6.15
N TYR A 56 -15.82 -13.81 5.44
CA TYR A 56 -14.53 -14.37 5.84
C TYR A 56 -13.33 -13.56 5.35
N SER A 57 -13.56 -12.63 4.42
CA SER A 57 -12.53 -11.77 3.81
C SER A 57 -13.05 -10.34 3.79
N ARG A 58 -12.63 -9.54 4.78
CA ARG A 58 -13.12 -8.19 5.00
C ARG A 58 -11.95 -7.21 4.97
N VAL A 59 -12.07 -6.19 4.14
CA VAL A 59 -11.06 -5.14 4.00
C VAL A 59 -11.65 -3.81 4.48
N ALA A 60 -11.07 -3.24 5.52
CA ALA A 60 -11.35 -1.89 5.95
C ALA A 60 -10.30 -0.93 5.38
N VAL A 61 -10.72 0.23 4.90
CA VAL A 61 -9.82 1.28 4.41
C VAL A 61 -10.21 2.59 5.09
N VAL A 62 -9.26 3.15 5.81
CA VAL A 62 -9.39 4.43 6.50
C VAL A 62 -8.22 5.30 6.11
N ASN A 63 -8.30 6.60 6.34
CA ASN A 63 -7.16 7.48 6.18
C ASN A 63 -6.78 8.18 7.47
N THR A 64 -5.54 8.65 7.54
CA THR A 64 -5.07 9.55 8.59
C THR A 64 -5.79 10.89 8.51
N ARG A 65 -5.76 11.63 9.62
CA ARG A 65 -6.39 12.95 9.74
C ARG A 65 -5.76 13.94 8.78
N GLU A 66 -4.43 13.93 8.71
CA GLU A 66 -3.67 14.75 7.79
C GLU A 66 -3.05 13.88 6.68
N SER A 67 -2.89 14.44 5.48
CA SER A 67 -2.15 13.79 4.38
C SER A 67 -0.66 13.99 4.57
N ASN A 68 -0.13 13.32 5.58
CA ASN A 68 1.29 13.30 5.88
C ASN A 68 1.64 12.06 6.69
N ILE A 69 2.79 11.46 6.41
CA ILE A 69 3.22 10.25 7.10
C ILE A 69 3.41 10.45 8.61
N ARG A 70 3.78 11.66 9.07
CA ARG A 70 3.96 11.95 10.50
C ARG A 70 2.66 11.81 11.30
N ASP A 71 1.51 11.90 10.63
CA ASP A 71 0.20 11.83 11.27
C ASP A 71 -0.07 10.47 11.89
N ILE A 72 0.63 9.43 11.42
CA ILE A 72 0.63 8.09 12.01
C ILE A 72 0.88 8.15 13.53
N SER A 73 1.79 9.01 13.98
CA SER A 73 2.10 9.16 15.42
C SER A 73 1.70 10.50 16.04
N GLU A 74 1.45 11.55 15.25
CA GLU A 74 1.09 12.87 15.79
C GLU A 74 -0.38 12.96 16.25
N ASN A 75 -1.29 12.21 15.62
CA ASN A 75 -2.73 12.25 15.93
C ASN A 75 -3.33 10.87 16.26
N PRO A 76 -2.78 10.12 17.24
CA PRO A 76 -3.21 8.75 17.54
C PRO A 76 -4.70 8.67 17.93
N LYS A 77 -5.19 9.68 18.67
CA LYS A 77 -6.60 9.77 19.10
C LYS A 77 -7.59 9.71 17.93
N TYR A 78 -7.21 10.27 16.79
CA TYR A 78 -8.09 10.26 15.62
C TYR A 78 -8.25 8.84 15.07
N LEU A 79 -7.15 8.08 14.98
CA LEU A 79 -7.22 6.69 14.54
C LEU A 79 -7.94 5.84 15.58
N ASP A 80 -7.75 6.08 16.87
CA ASP A 80 -8.49 5.40 17.95
C ASP A 80 -10.01 5.61 17.79
N GLU A 81 -10.47 6.85 17.56
CA GLU A 81 -11.88 7.15 17.31
C GLU A 81 -12.42 6.43 16.05
N VAL A 82 -11.61 6.35 14.99
CA VAL A 82 -11.97 5.61 13.77
C VAL A 82 -12.05 4.11 14.04
N PHE A 83 -11.13 3.55 14.84
CA PHE A 83 -11.12 2.14 15.22
C PHE A 83 -12.31 1.79 16.11
N ASP A 84 -12.67 2.66 17.06
CA ASP A 84 -13.88 2.52 17.88
C ASP A 84 -15.12 2.42 16.99
N VAL A 85 -15.24 3.30 15.99
CA VAL A 85 -16.37 3.24 15.06
C VAL A 85 -16.37 1.97 14.21
N LEU A 86 -15.20 1.50 13.73
CA LEU A 86 -15.07 0.23 13.02
C LEU A 86 -15.53 -0.96 13.87
N ARG A 87 -15.15 -1.00 15.15
CA ARG A 87 -15.53 -2.05 16.09
C ARG A 87 -17.01 -2.01 16.44
N GLU A 88 -17.50 -0.86 16.85
CA GLU A 88 -18.85 -0.71 17.40
C GLU A 88 -19.94 -0.77 16.32
N ARG A 89 -19.74 -0.08 15.18
CA ARG A 89 -20.77 0.06 14.15
C ARG A 89 -20.67 -0.96 13.03
N TYR A 90 -19.44 -1.35 12.68
CA TYR A 90 -19.19 -2.24 11.56
C TYR A 90 -18.71 -3.62 11.99
N HIS A 91 -18.60 -3.89 13.30
CA HIS A 91 -18.15 -5.16 13.84
C HIS A 91 -16.84 -5.65 13.20
N PHE A 92 -15.94 -4.72 12.90
CA PHE A 92 -14.63 -5.01 12.30
C PHE A 92 -13.59 -5.08 13.43
N PRO A 93 -12.99 -6.26 13.71
CA PRO A 93 -12.08 -6.44 14.84
C PRO A 93 -10.67 -5.97 14.48
N VAL A 94 -10.38 -4.69 14.74
CA VAL A 94 -9.10 -4.05 14.38
C VAL A 94 -7.91 -4.80 14.98
N GLU A 95 -8.03 -5.25 16.22
CA GLU A 95 -6.97 -5.95 16.97
C GLU A 95 -6.67 -7.36 16.45
N GLN A 96 -7.52 -7.90 15.58
CA GLN A 96 -7.34 -9.22 14.94
C GLN A 96 -7.09 -9.09 13.44
N SER A 97 -6.78 -7.88 12.98
CA SER A 97 -6.60 -7.58 11.56
C SER A 97 -5.12 -7.45 11.21
N ALA A 98 -4.77 -7.85 9.99
CA ALA A 98 -3.52 -7.39 9.40
C ALA A 98 -3.63 -5.89 9.10
N ILE A 99 -2.69 -5.08 9.56
CA ILE A 99 -2.69 -3.62 9.40
C ILE A 99 -1.58 -3.20 8.44
N TYR A 100 -1.93 -2.41 7.43
CA TYR A 100 -1.00 -1.84 6.47
C TYR A 100 -1.14 -0.33 6.40
N TYR A 101 -0.04 0.38 6.61
CA TYR A 101 0.07 1.83 6.40
C TYR A 101 0.53 2.08 4.96
N LEU A 102 -0.37 2.49 4.08
CA LEU A 102 -0.06 2.72 2.66
C LEU A 102 0.13 4.22 2.40
N PHE A 103 1.38 4.61 2.19
CA PHE A 103 1.79 6.02 2.08
C PHE A 103 2.62 6.28 0.83
N ASP A 104 2.56 7.53 0.37
CA ASP A 104 3.37 7.99 -0.74
C ASP A 104 4.73 8.45 -0.22
N ARG A 105 5.80 8.08 -0.92
CA ARG A 105 7.11 8.72 -0.73
C ARG A 105 7.13 10.04 -1.49
N ASP A 106 6.40 11.02 -0.97
CA ASP A 106 6.37 12.39 -1.49
C ASP A 106 7.49 13.24 -0.84
N PRO A 107 8.53 13.63 -1.58
CA PRO A 107 9.67 14.36 -1.05
C PRO A 107 9.34 15.83 -0.70
N GLU A 108 8.21 16.38 -1.15
CA GLU A 108 7.79 17.75 -0.81
C GLU A 108 7.00 17.81 0.50
N SER A 109 6.20 16.79 0.81
CA SER A 109 5.34 16.76 2.00
C SER A 109 5.91 15.87 3.12
N ASN A 110 6.48 14.73 2.79
CA ASN A 110 7.08 13.78 3.72
C ASN A 110 8.60 14.01 3.77
N THR A 111 9.04 15.12 4.37
CA THR A 111 10.44 15.58 4.33
C THR A 111 11.33 15.00 5.43
N ASN A 112 10.75 14.47 6.51
CA ASN A 112 11.50 13.94 7.64
C ASN A 112 11.97 12.51 7.38
N ILE A 113 13.16 12.38 6.79
CA ILE A 113 13.79 11.09 6.45
C ILE A 113 13.99 10.20 7.68
N GLU A 114 14.48 10.75 8.79
CA GLU A 114 14.72 9.99 10.03
C GLU A 114 13.42 9.38 10.59
N LEU A 115 12.30 10.11 10.48
CA LEU A 115 10.99 9.62 10.87
C LEU A 115 10.52 8.48 9.97
N ILE A 116 10.72 8.60 8.65
CA ILE A 116 10.36 7.54 7.70
C ILE A 116 11.20 6.28 7.98
N GLU A 117 12.51 6.43 8.20
CA GLU A 117 13.38 5.30 8.58
C GLU A 117 12.94 4.66 9.89
N LYS A 118 12.52 5.45 10.87
CA LYS A 118 11.95 4.95 12.11
C LYS A 118 10.69 4.14 11.84
N TYR A 119 9.76 4.66 11.02
CA TYR A 119 8.54 3.92 10.69
C TYR A 119 8.80 2.64 9.91
N ILE A 120 9.77 2.59 9.00
CA ILE A 120 10.17 1.36 8.31
C ILE A 120 10.61 0.28 9.31
N LYS A 121 11.26 0.67 10.42
CA LYS A 121 11.75 -0.25 11.45
C LYS A 121 10.64 -0.73 12.38
N ILE A 122 9.80 0.18 12.87
CA ILE A 122 8.79 -0.14 13.90
C ILE A 122 7.47 -0.64 13.31
N LEU A 123 7.17 -0.30 12.06
CA LEU A 123 6.00 -0.80 11.32
C LEU A 123 6.48 -1.87 10.32
N ALA A 124 7.04 -2.95 10.85
CA ALA A 124 7.71 -3.99 10.08
C ALA A 124 6.80 -5.16 9.69
N ASN A 125 5.84 -5.50 10.54
CA ASN A 125 4.99 -6.68 10.42
C ASN A 125 3.50 -6.31 10.49
N PRO A 126 2.66 -6.86 9.60
CA PRO A 126 1.27 -6.46 9.54
C PRO A 126 0.42 -6.92 10.74
N TYR A 127 0.89 -7.87 11.54
CA TYR A 127 0.13 -8.41 12.67
C TYR A 127 0.63 -7.88 14.01
N ASP A 128 1.94 -8.01 14.27
CA ASP A 128 2.51 -7.64 15.56
C ASP A 128 3.99 -7.26 15.43
N ASN A 129 4.40 -6.23 16.16
CA ASN A 129 5.77 -5.73 16.20
C ASN A 129 6.33 -5.90 17.63
N GLU A 130 7.54 -5.41 17.93
CA GLU A 130 8.13 -5.58 19.27
C GLU A 130 7.23 -5.00 20.40
N ASP A 131 7.34 -5.57 21.61
CA ASP A 131 6.47 -5.22 22.75
C ASP A 131 6.39 -3.69 22.99
N GLY A 132 5.18 -3.14 22.83
CA GLY A 132 4.90 -1.71 23.03
C GLY A 132 5.02 -0.85 21.77
N GLU A 133 5.40 -1.43 20.63
CA GLU A 133 5.33 -0.78 19.32
C GLU A 133 3.94 -0.89 18.69
N GLN A 134 3.68 0.00 17.74
CA GLN A 134 2.41 0.05 17.02
C GLN A 134 2.33 -1.10 16.03
N ALA A 135 1.26 -1.89 16.08
CA ALA A 135 1.04 -2.98 15.13
C ALA A 135 0.86 -2.46 13.70
N GLY A 136 1.33 -3.24 12.72
CA GLY A 136 1.13 -2.99 11.30
C GLY A 136 2.42 -2.77 10.52
N GLN A 137 2.31 -2.78 9.20
CA GLN A 137 3.45 -2.65 8.29
C GLN A 137 3.35 -1.41 7.40
N LEU A 138 4.44 -0.65 7.30
CA LEU A 138 4.54 0.47 6.38
C LEU A 138 4.81 -0.02 4.95
N LEU A 139 3.95 0.40 4.02
CA LEU A 139 4.07 0.19 2.59
C LEU A 139 4.27 1.54 1.89
N LEU A 140 5.48 1.77 1.37
CA LEU A 140 5.80 2.98 0.62
C LEU A 140 5.62 2.78 -0.89
N SER A 141 5.06 3.78 -1.55
CA SER A 141 5.01 3.87 -3.01
C SER A 141 5.84 5.05 -3.52
N TYR A 142 6.66 4.81 -4.54
CA TYR A 142 7.68 5.72 -5.02
C TYR A 142 7.38 6.19 -6.45
N PRO A 143 7.15 7.49 -6.69
CA PRO A 143 6.94 8.55 -5.68
C PRO A 143 5.54 8.51 -5.04
N SER A 144 4.59 7.77 -5.61
CA SER A 144 3.20 7.74 -5.14
C SER A 144 2.50 6.43 -5.47
N ILE A 145 1.31 6.22 -4.93
CA ILE A 145 0.52 5.00 -5.15
C ILE A 145 0.15 4.78 -6.63
N GLU A 146 0.12 5.83 -7.44
CA GLU A 146 0.01 5.72 -8.90
C GLU A 146 1.08 4.82 -9.52
N SER A 147 2.24 4.65 -8.87
CA SER A 147 3.28 3.71 -9.27
C SER A 147 2.76 2.27 -9.35
N PHE A 148 1.91 1.85 -8.42
CA PHE A 148 1.26 0.53 -8.49
C PHE A 148 0.38 0.39 -9.73
N ILE A 149 -0.30 1.47 -10.13
CA ILE A 149 -1.14 1.44 -11.33
C ILE A 149 -0.30 1.38 -12.58
N VAL A 150 0.80 2.12 -12.66
CA VAL A 150 1.69 2.05 -13.82
C VAL A 150 2.25 0.64 -13.98
N SER A 151 2.69 -0.02 -12.90
CA SER A 151 3.24 -1.39 -12.94
C SER A 151 2.22 -2.45 -13.36
N ASN A 152 0.91 -2.18 -13.23
CA ASN A 152 -0.12 -3.06 -13.75
C ASN A 152 -0.15 -3.15 -15.29
N PHE A 153 0.38 -2.13 -16.00
CA PHE A 153 0.19 -2.00 -17.45
C PHE A 153 1.49 -1.80 -18.23
N ILE A 154 2.54 -1.25 -17.61
CA ILE A 154 3.82 -0.95 -18.25
C ILE A 154 4.85 -2.00 -17.85
N ASP A 155 5.62 -2.50 -18.82
CA ASP A 155 6.76 -3.39 -18.57
C ASP A 155 8.01 -2.56 -18.28
N GLU A 156 8.96 -3.14 -17.56
CA GLU A 156 10.27 -2.52 -17.26
C GLU A 156 10.14 -1.19 -16.50
N THR A 157 9.26 -1.12 -15.51
CA THR A 157 8.98 0.14 -14.79
C THR A 157 10.17 0.64 -13.98
N ILE A 158 11.17 -0.20 -13.71
CA ILE A 158 12.45 0.20 -13.12
C ILE A 158 13.18 1.29 -13.92
N ASN A 159 12.93 1.36 -15.24
CA ASN A 159 13.52 2.36 -16.12
C ASN A 159 12.75 3.70 -16.09
N LEU A 160 11.64 3.78 -15.35
CA LEU A 160 10.85 4.99 -15.22
C LEU A 160 11.24 5.74 -13.95
N TYR A 161 11.47 7.04 -14.11
CA TYR A 161 11.88 7.92 -13.03
C TYR A 161 10.93 9.11 -12.93
N PHE A 162 10.56 9.43 -11.70
CA PHE A 162 9.68 10.55 -11.40
C PHE A 162 10.13 11.21 -10.10
N GLY A 163 10.20 12.54 -10.09
CA GLY A 163 10.46 13.29 -8.86
C GLY A 163 9.24 13.31 -7.94
N LEU A 164 8.03 13.42 -8.52
CA LEU A 164 6.80 13.69 -7.77
C LEU A 164 5.62 12.90 -8.30
N GLY A 165 4.65 12.60 -7.42
CA GLY A 165 3.41 11.90 -7.81
C GLY A 165 2.61 12.61 -8.91
N LYS A 166 2.68 13.95 -9.00
CA LYS A 166 2.07 14.72 -10.09
C LYS A 166 2.62 14.36 -11.46
N GLU A 167 3.89 13.96 -11.54
CA GLU A 167 4.54 13.56 -12.78
C GLU A 167 4.07 12.16 -13.21
N VAL A 168 3.88 11.24 -12.25
CA VAL A 168 3.27 9.93 -12.49
C VAL A 168 1.83 10.09 -13.00
N LYS A 169 1.04 10.98 -12.38
CA LYS A 169 -0.32 11.30 -12.85
C LYS A 169 -0.33 11.83 -14.29
N ASN A 170 0.60 12.72 -14.62
CA ASN A 170 0.77 13.22 -15.99
C ASN A 170 1.17 12.11 -16.97
N TYR A 171 2.05 11.19 -16.55
CA TYR A 171 2.41 10.02 -17.34
C TYR A 171 1.19 9.12 -17.59
N ILE A 172 0.38 8.83 -16.56
CA ILE A 172 -0.88 8.08 -16.71
C ILE A 172 -1.82 8.77 -17.69
N GLY A 173 -2.02 10.09 -17.57
CA GLY A 173 -2.88 10.86 -18.46
C GLY A 173 -2.47 10.82 -19.94
N LYS A 174 -1.17 10.66 -20.22
CA LYS A 174 -0.64 10.50 -21.59
C LYS A 174 -0.74 9.06 -22.11
N ASN A 175 -0.82 8.07 -21.22
CA ASN A 175 -0.82 6.65 -21.55
C ASN A 175 -2.23 6.05 -21.43
N LYS A 176 -3.03 6.17 -22.50
CA LYS A 176 -4.44 5.72 -22.54
C LYS A 176 -4.66 4.24 -22.21
N GLN A 177 -3.64 3.40 -22.26
CA GLN A 177 -3.73 2.00 -21.87
C GLN A 177 -3.86 1.80 -20.35
N ILE A 178 -3.36 2.75 -19.55
CA ILE A 178 -3.40 2.72 -18.10
C ILE A 178 -4.79 3.15 -17.64
N GLN A 179 -5.63 2.20 -17.26
CA GLN A 179 -7.00 2.47 -16.83
C GLN A 179 -7.39 1.59 -15.66
N LEU A 180 -7.82 2.22 -14.55
CA LEU A 180 -8.20 1.52 -13.31
C LEU A 180 -9.25 0.42 -13.54
N ASN A 181 -10.26 0.68 -14.37
CA ASN A 181 -11.31 -0.31 -14.66
C ASN A 181 -10.78 -1.57 -15.35
N LYS A 182 -9.61 -1.51 -16.00
CA LYS A 182 -8.95 -2.63 -16.69
C LYS A 182 -8.03 -3.47 -15.78
N ILE A 183 -7.92 -3.14 -14.49
CA ILE A 183 -7.23 -4.03 -13.54
C ILE A 183 -7.92 -5.40 -13.55
N SER A 184 -7.10 -6.44 -13.69
CA SER A 184 -7.48 -7.86 -13.77
C SER A 184 -6.37 -8.72 -13.17
N ASP A 185 -6.61 -10.03 -13.06
CA ASP A 185 -5.61 -10.99 -12.56
C ASP A 185 -4.27 -10.86 -13.31
N LYS A 186 -4.35 -10.72 -14.65
CA LYS A 186 -3.16 -10.57 -15.50
C LYS A 186 -2.37 -9.31 -15.18
N THR A 187 -3.05 -8.18 -14.92
CA THR A 187 -2.36 -6.92 -14.63
C THR A 187 -1.76 -6.91 -13.23
N LEU A 188 -2.42 -7.57 -12.25
CA LEU A 188 -1.85 -7.74 -10.91
C LEU A 188 -0.61 -8.63 -10.92
N ILE A 189 -0.65 -9.74 -11.66
CA ILE A 189 0.53 -10.59 -11.87
C ILE A 189 1.66 -9.80 -12.52
N LYS A 190 1.35 -8.93 -13.49
CA LYS A 190 2.33 -8.05 -14.10
C LYS A 190 2.96 -7.07 -13.08
N ALA A 191 2.15 -6.39 -12.28
CA ALA A 191 2.66 -5.51 -11.21
C ALA A 191 3.58 -6.26 -10.23
N ALA A 192 3.30 -7.53 -10.00
CA ALA A 192 4.11 -8.40 -9.16
C ALA A 192 5.45 -8.80 -9.81
N TYR A 193 5.47 -9.05 -11.12
CA TYR A 193 6.72 -9.20 -11.86
C TYR A 193 7.56 -7.93 -11.82
N GLU A 194 6.96 -6.75 -12.01
CA GLU A 194 7.69 -5.47 -11.92
C GLU A 194 8.27 -5.22 -10.53
N PHE A 195 7.52 -5.57 -9.46
CA PHE A 195 8.02 -5.52 -8.09
C PHE A 195 9.24 -6.42 -7.88
N MET A 196 9.19 -7.68 -8.31
CA MET A 196 10.32 -8.61 -8.18
C MET A 196 11.50 -8.22 -9.07
N ASN A 197 11.24 -7.71 -10.28
CA ASN A 197 12.27 -7.23 -11.20
C ASN A 197 13.04 -6.06 -10.59
N TYR A 198 12.33 -5.13 -9.94
CA TYR A 198 12.97 -4.04 -9.19
C TYR A 198 13.92 -4.57 -8.12
N LEU A 199 13.43 -5.45 -7.23
CA LEU A 199 14.25 -6.00 -6.14
C LEU A 199 15.46 -6.76 -6.68
N THR A 200 15.26 -7.57 -7.73
CA THR A 200 16.34 -8.34 -8.37
C THR A 200 17.41 -7.44 -8.99
N ALA A 201 17.00 -6.44 -9.77
CA ALA A 201 17.93 -5.55 -10.46
C ALA A 201 18.67 -4.60 -9.52
N GLU A 202 18.07 -4.28 -8.36
CA GLU A 202 18.73 -3.54 -7.29
C GLU A 202 19.55 -4.42 -6.34
N GLU A 203 19.62 -5.73 -6.59
CA GLU A 203 20.30 -6.72 -5.75
C GLU A 203 19.78 -6.71 -4.30
N ILE A 204 18.48 -6.46 -4.11
CA ILE A 204 17.82 -6.45 -2.82
C ILE A 204 17.26 -7.84 -2.53
N THR A 205 17.89 -8.53 -1.57
CA THR A 205 17.35 -9.76 -0.99
C THR A 205 16.12 -9.43 -0.16
N TRP A 206 15.12 -10.30 -0.21
CA TRP A 206 13.87 -10.09 0.52
C TRP A 206 13.31 -11.42 1.05
N ASP A 207 12.64 -11.33 2.19
CA ASP A 207 11.80 -12.37 2.76
C ASP A 207 10.38 -11.82 2.88
N ILE A 208 9.38 -12.62 2.55
CA ILE A 208 7.97 -12.25 2.66
C ILE A 208 7.53 -12.11 4.13
N ASP A 209 8.12 -12.93 5.01
CA ASP A 209 7.81 -12.97 6.43
C ASP A 209 8.59 -11.92 7.23
N ASP A 210 9.76 -11.50 6.72
CA ASP A 210 10.59 -10.41 7.26
C ASP A 210 11.06 -9.46 6.15
N PHE A 211 10.15 -8.58 5.71
CA PHE A 211 10.44 -7.66 4.61
C PHE A 211 11.12 -6.35 5.08
N ALA A 212 11.23 -6.10 6.39
CA ALA A 212 11.75 -4.83 6.89
C ALA A 212 13.18 -4.49 6.39
N PRO A 213 14.13 -5.46 6.32
CA PRO A 213 15.45 -5.20 5.74
C PRO A 213 15.38 -4.79 4.26
N ALA A 214 14.52 -5.44 3.47
CA ALA A 214 14.32 -5.09 2.07
C ALA A 214 13.66 -3.71 1.92
N SER A 215 12.67 -3.39 2.75
CA SER A 215 12.02 -2.07 2.77
C SER A 215 13.01 -0.95 3.04
N PHE A 216 13.90 -1.14 4.03
CA PHE A 216 14.95 -0.18 4.33
C PHE A 216 15.94 -0.04 3.17
N ALA A 217 16.39 -1.14 2.56
CA ALA A 217 17.29 -1.11 1.40
C ALA A 217 16.66 -0.38 0.19
N VAL A 218 15.37 -0.63 -0.09
CA VAL A 218 14.61 0.10 -1.12
C VAL A 218 14.64 1.59 -0.81
N PHE A 219 14.27 1.98 0.40
CA PHE A 219 14.24 3.39 0.82
C PHE A 219 15.59 4.06 0.64
N THR A 220 16.68 3.49 1.17
CA THR A 220 18.02 4.06 1.06
C THR A 220 18.46 4.26 -0.40
N LYS A 221 18.23 3.27 -1.27
CA LYS A 221 18.56 3.37 -2.70
C LYS A 221 17.72 4.42 -3.42
N GLN A 222 16.44 4.51 -3.09
CA GLN A 222 15.52 5.50 -3.65
C GLN A 222 15.91 6.92 -3.25
N GLU A 223 16.22 7.16 -1.97
CA GLU A 223 16.71 8.47 -1.51
C GLU A 223 18.04 8.84 -2.17
N ALA A 224 18.97 7.90 -2.31
CA ALA A 224 20.24 8.14 -3.01
C ALA A 224 20.01 8.54 -4.48
N ASN A 225 19.14 7.82 -5.20
CA ASN A 225 18.79 8.14 -6.59
C ASN A 225 18.12 9.52 -6.71
N TYR A 226 17.22 9.86 -5.78
CA TYR A 226 16.55 11.15 -5.75
C TYR A 226 17.55 12.29 -5.53
N LEU A 227 18.46 12.15 -4.57
CA LEU A 227 19.50 13.15 -4.26
C LEU A 227 20.49 13.38 -5.42
N LEU A 228 20.73 12.38 -6.26
CA LEU A 228 21.52 12.51 -7.48
C LEU A 228 20.77 13.22 -8.62
N GLY A 229 19.52 13.64 -8.40
CA GLY A 229 18.69 14.36 -9.37
C GLY A 229 17.97 13.45 -10.36
N GLY A 230 18.06 12.12 -10.20
CA GLY A 230 17.36 11.16 -11.04
C GLY A 230 15.86 11.06 -10.73
N GLY A 231 15.43 11.52 -9.55
CA GLY A 231 14.10 11.23 -9.02
C GLY A 231 14.01 9.81 -8.46
N PHE A 232 12.79 9.38 -8.14
CA PHE A 232 12.53 8.03 -7.68
C PHE A 232 12.30 7.08 -8.86
N ARG A 233 12.89 5.88 -8.78
CA ARG A 233 12.54 4.77 -9.67
C ARG A 233 11.14 4.29 -9.32
N LEU A 234 10.31 4.03 -10.33
CA LEU A 234 8.92 3.65 -10.08
C LEU A 234 8.83 2.29 -9.37
N PHE A 235 8.30 2.29 -8.15
CA PHE A 235 8.14 1.11 -7.31
C PHE A 235 6.95 1.28 -6.36
N SER A 236 6.26 0.20 -6.01
CA SER A 236 5.20 0.24 -5.00
C SER A 236 5.14 -1.03 -4.17
N MET A 237 5.12 -0.86 -2.85
CA MET A 237 5.01 -1.95 -1.89
C MET A 237 3.58 -2.47 -1.71
N LEU A 238 2.56 -1.93 -2.40
CA LEU A 238 1.21 -2.53 -2.33
C LEU A 238 1.19 -4.00 -2.81
N THR A 239 2.10 -4.37 -3.73
CA THR A 239 2.30 -5.77 -4.14
C THR A 239 2.72 -6.67 -2.98
N LEU A 240 3.54 -6.19 -2.04
CA LEU A 240 3.97 -6.96 -0.87
C LEU A 240 2.78 -7.43 -0.04
N ALA A 241 1.84 -6.54 0.24
CA ALA A 241 0.61 -6.88 0.96
C ALA A 241 -0.15 -8.03 0.27
N LEU A 242 -0.24 -8.01 -1.05
CA LEU A 242 -0.90 -9.08 -1.83
C LEU A 242 -0.17 -10.42 -1.72
N PHE A 243 1.17 -10.41 -1.66
CA PHE A 243 1.96 -11.61 -1.39
C PHE A 243 1.72 -12.12 0.03
N GLN A 244 1.84 -11.26 1.04
CA GLN A 244 1.69 -11.64 2.45
C GLN A 244 0.29 -12.16 2.79
N MET A 245 -0.74 -11.62 2.13
CA MET A 245 -2.10 -12.14 2.21
C MET A 245 -2.30 -13.49 1.48
N GLY A 246 -1.31 -13.96 0.71
CA GLY A 246 -1.41 -15.15 -0.14
C GLY A 246 -2.39 -14.98 -1.30
N ILE A 247 -2.72 -13.75 -1.68
CA ILE A 247 -3.53 -13.45 -2.87
C ILE A 247 -2.67 -13.68 -4.12
N LEU A 248 -1.43 -13.20 -4.09
CA LEU A 248 -0.41 -13.52 -5.08
C LEU A 248 0.43 -14.68 -4.54
N GLU A 249 0.57 -15.73 -5.36
CA GLU A 249 1.40 -16.88 -5.03
C GLU A 249 2.49 -17.05 -6.10
N LEU A 250 3.73 -17.22 -5.66
CA LEU A 250 4.84 -17.64 -6.51
C LEU A 250 4.56 -19.05 -7.06
N ASP A 251 4.97 -19.32 -8.29
CA ASP A 251 4.90 -20.69 -8.81
C ASP A 251 5.90 -21.53 -7.99
N LYS A 252 5.45 -22.70 -7.54
CA LYS A 252 6.31 -23.68 -6.85
C LYS A 252 7.25 -24.38 -7.82
#